data_AF-A0A5C7ET22-F1
#
_entry.id   AF-A0A5C7ET22-F1
#
_cell.length_a   1.000
_cell.length_b   1.000
_cell.length_c   1.000
_cell.angle_alpha   90.00
_cell.angle_beta   90.00
_cell.angle_gamma   90.00
#
_symmetry.space_group_name_H-M   'P 1'
#
loop_
_entity.id
_entity.type
_entity.pdbx_description
1 polymer ?
#
loop_
_entity_poly.entity_id
_entity_poly.type
_entity_poly.pdbx_seq_one_letter_code
_entity_poly.pdbx_strand_id
1 'polypeptide(L)'
;MRKITFGAQMIACFAVAVAGQYAAAAFDSPILFNIASALGGIVFAVHPVLPTWVTWGNKKTMLNAVRVGGVLSVALSWLIRFDI
;
A
#
# COMPACT_ATOMS: atom_id res chain seq x y z
N MET A 1 -5.86 -21.19 1.37
CA MET A 1 -5.14 -19.90 1.38
C MET A 1 -5.28 -19.27 2.77
N ARG A 2 -4.19 -19.06 3.51
CA ARG A 2 -4.23 -18.39 4.82
C ARG A 2 -4.66 -16.93 4.60
N LYS A 3 -5.71 -16.49 5.28
CA LYS A 3 -6.15 -15.09 5.22
C LYS A 3 -5.09 -14.23 5.94
N ILE A 4 -4.44 -13.34 5.20
CA ILE A 4 -3.57 -12.31 5.79
C ILE A 4 -4.45 -11.36 6.61
N THR A 5 -4.03 -11.05 7.83
CA THR A 5 -4.72 -10.08 8.69
C THR A 5 -4.35 -8.66 8.28
N PHE A 6 -5.22 -7.69 8.59
CA PHE A 6 -4.95 -6.28 8.30
C PHE A 6 -3.61 -5.82 8.89
N GLY A 7 -3.33 -6.22 10.13
CA GLY A 7 -2.07 -5.91 10.81
C GLY A 7 -0.85 -6.46 10.08
N ALA A 8 -0.90 -7.72 9.64
CA ALA A 8 0.21 -8.33 8.89
C ALA A 8 0.44 -7.62 7.53
N GLN A 9 -0.65 -7.23 6.85
CA GLN A 9 -0.57 -6.47 5.60
C GLN A 9 0.04 -5.08 5.83
N MET A 10 -0.36 -4.38 6.90
CA MET A 10 0.21 -3.09 7.27
C MET A 10 1.70 -3.18 7.57
N ILE A 11 2.13 -4.17 8.37
CA ILE A 11 3.54 -4.38 8.70
C ILE A 11 4.35 -4.68 7.44
N ALA A 12 3.83 -5.54 6.55
CA ALA A 12 4.50 -5.86 5.29
C ALA A 12 4.63 -4.61 4.39
N CYS A 13 3.56 -3.83 4.22
CA CYS A 13 3.61 -2.58 3.44
C CYS A 13 4.59 -1.57 4.05
N PHE A 14 4.62 -1.44 5.38
CA PHE A 14 5.57 -0.56 6.07
C PHE A 14 7.02 -1.02 5.86
N ALA A 15 7.30 -2.32 6.03
CA ALA A 15 8.63 -2.89 5.80
C ALA A 15 9.11 -2.66 4.36
N VAL A 16 8.22 -2.84 3.38
CA VAL A 16 8.52 -2.57 1.95
C VAL A 16 8.81 -1.09 1.72
N ALA A 17 8.01 -0.17 2.27
CA ALA A 17 8.24 1.26 2.14
C ALA A 17 9.58 1.70 2.76
N VAL A 18 9.90 1.20 3.96
CA VAL A 18 11.18 1.47 4.63
C VAL A 18 12.35 0.93 3.83
N ALA A 19 12.26 -0.31 3.33
CA ALA A 19 13.28 -0.88 2.45
C ALA A 19 13.45 -0.07 1.16
N GLY A 20 12.35 0.39 0.56
CA GLY A 20 12.35 1.27 -0.60
C GLY A 20 13.05 2.61 -0.33
N GLN A 21 12.85 3.19 0.85
CA GLN A 21 13.52 4.43 1.27
C GLN A 21 15.04 4.23 1.41
N TYR A 22 15.46 3.16 2.09
CA TYR A 22 16.89 2.86 2.21
C TYR A 22 17.53 2.53 0.85
N ALA A 23 16.83 1.83 -0.03
CA ALA A 23 17.30 1.56 -1.38
C ALA A 23 17.40 2.85 -2.20
N ALA A 24 16.39 3.72 -2.13
CA ALA A 24 16.41 5.02 -2.82
C ALA A 24 17.61 5.87 -2.39
N ALA A 25 17.92 5.90 -1.08
CA ALA A 25 19.10 6.59 -0.56
C ALA A 25 20.43 5.92 -0.98
N ALA A 26 20.49 4.59 -1.00
CA ALA A 26 21.71 3.85 -1.35
C ALA A 26 22.08 3.96 -2.84
N PHE A 27 21.08 4.06 -3.72
CA PHE A 27 21.27 4.12 -5.17
C PHE A 27 21.04 5.51 -5.78
N ASP A 28 20.86 6.53 -4.93
CA ASP A 28 20.53 7.90 -5.34
C ASP A 28 19.37 7.97 -6.37
N SER A 29 18.34 7.16 -6.11
CA SER A 29 17.26 6.92 -7.06
C SER A 29 15.90 6.95 -6.36
N PRO A 30 15.22 8.11 -6.32
CA PRO A 30 13.91 8.28 -5.67
C PRO A 30 12.83 7.34 -6.21
N ILE A 31 12.99 6.84 -7.44
CA ILE A 31 12.05 5.93 -8.08
C ILE A 31 11.89 4.61 -7.31
N LEU A 32 12.90 4.17 -6.57
CA LEU A 32 12.84 2.93 -5.79
C LEU A 32 11.83 3.02 -4.64
N PHE A 33 11.73 4.19 -4.00
CA PHE A 33 10.70 4.45 -3.00
C PHE A 33 9.30 4.50 -3.62
N ASN A 34 9.16 5.10 -4.80
CA ASN A 34 7.89 5.15 -5.52
C ASN A 34 7.41 3.76 -5.94
N ILE A 35 8.31 2.89 -6.41
CA ILE A 35 8.01 1.49 -6.72
C ILE A 35 7.57 0.74 -5.45
N ALA A 36 8.31 0.88 -4.35
CA ALA A 36 7.95 0.25 -3.08
C ALA A 36 6.58 0.71 -2.56
N SER A 37 6.28 2.01 -2.66
CA SER A 37 5.00 2.58 -2.29
C SER A 37 3.86 2.09 -3.19
N ALA A 38 4.10 2.00 -4.50
CA ALA A 38 3.14 1.44 -5.46
C ALA A 38 2.84 -0.03 -5.17
N LEU A 39 3.85 -0.83 -4.79
CA LEU A 39 3.63 -2.22 -4.38
C LEU A 39 2.69 -2.30 -3.17
N GLY A 40 2.85 -1.42 -2.19
CA GLY A 40 1.91 -1.29 -1.07
C GLY A 40 0.48 -1.02 -1.52
N GLY A 41 0.28 -0.07 -2.43
CA GLY A 41 -1.03 0.24 -3.02
C GLY A 41 -1.65 -0.94 -3.78
N ILE A 42 -0.86 -1.67 -4.58
CA ILE A 42 -1.28 -2.87 -5.32
C ILE A 42 -1.80 -3.94 -4.36
N VAL A 43 -1.11 -4.16 -3.24
CA VAL A 43 -1.50 -5.16 -2.24
C VAL A 43 -2.92 -4.88 -1.71
N PHE A 44 -3.26 -3.61 -1.45
CA PHE A 44 -4.63 -3.22 -1.04
C PHE A 44 -5.66 -3.28 -2.18
N ALA A 45 -5.25 -3.01 -3.42
CA ALA A 45 -6.12 -3.11 -4.59
C ALA A 45 -6.52 -4.57 -4.90
N VAL A 46 -5.56 -5.49 -4.83
CA VAL A 46 -5.76 -6.91 -5.15
C VAL A 46 -6.39 -7.65 -3.97
N HIS A 47 -5.85 -7.43 -2.77
CA HIS A 47 -6.27 -8.13 -1.55
C HIS A 47 -6.70 -7.12 -0.47
N PRO A 48 -7.91 -6.54 -0.60
CA PRO A 48 -8.42 -5.62 0.40
C PRO A 48 -8.68 -6.37 1.71
N VAL A 49 -8.10 -5.89 2.80
CA VAL A 49 -8.32 -6.43 4.14
C VAL A 49 -8.87 -5.31 5.02
N LEU A 50 -9.85 -5.65 5.84
CA LEU A 50 -10.41 -4.75 6.84
C LEU A 50 -9.92 -5.17 8.23
N PRO A 51 -9.61 -4.22 9.12
CA PRO A 51 -9.33 -4.53 10.51
C PRO A 51 -10.56 -5.13 11.18
N THR A 52 -10.34 -6.18 11.96
CA THR A 52 -11.39 -6.97 12.61
C THR A 52 -11.97 -6.30 13.86
N TRP A 53 -11.26 -5.32 14.42
CA TRP A 53 -11.66 -4.57 15.61
C TRP A 53 -12.58 -3.36 15.31
N VAL A 54 -12.93 -3.12 14.05
CA VAL A 54 -13.84 -2.05 13.64
C VAL A 54 -15.16 -2.66 13.17
N THR A 55 -16.27 -2.10 13.64
CA THR A 55 -17.61 -2.47 13.18
C THR A 55 -17.88 -1.81 11.83
N TRP A 56 -17.68 -2.57 10.75
CA TRP A 56 -17.97 -2.11 9.39
C TRP A 56 -19.45 -2.28 9.10
N GLY A 57 -20.10 -1.25 8.55
CA GLY A 57 -21.46 -1.34 8.04
C GLY A 57 -21.54 -2.24 6.80
N ASN A 58 -21.71 -1.67 5.61
CA ASN A 58 -21.71 -2.47 4.39
C ASN A 58 -20.29 -2.95 4.04
N LYS A 59 -19.94 -4.19 4.44
CA LYS A 59 -18.63 -4.81 4.20
C LYS A 59 -18.21 -4.78 2.72
N LYS A 60 -19.15 -4.96 1.78
CA LYS A 60 -18.85 -4.97 0.34
C LYS A 60 -18.43 -3.58 -0.13
N THR A 61 -19.15 -2.54 0.28
CA THR A 61 -18.80 -1.15 -0.02
C THR A 61 -17.44 -0.77 0.57
N MET A 62 -17.17 -1.18 1.82
CA MET A 62 -15.90 -0.88 2.48
C MET A 62 -14.71 -1.58 1.83
N LEU A 63 -14.85 -2.85 1.44
CA LEU A 63 -13.81 -3.56 0.70
C LEU A 63 -13.53 -2.89 -0.66
N ASN A 64 -14.58 -2.45 -1.38
CA ASN A 64 -14.39 -1.70 -2.62
C ASN A 64 -13.72 -0.34 -2.40
N ALA A 65 -14.05 0.37 -1.31
CA ALA A 65 -13.37 1.61 -0.96
C ALA A 65 -11.88 1.39 -0.68
N VAL A 66 -11.51 0.31 0.02
CA VAL A 66 -10.09 -0.07 0.22
C VAL A 66 -9.40 -0.37 -1.11
N ARG A 67 -10.07 -1.07 -2.03
CA ARG A 67 -9.51 -1.34 -3.37
C ARG A 67 -9.24 -0.06 -4.14
N VAL A 68 -10.22 0.85 -4.17
CA VAL A 68 -10.08 2.16 -4.83
C VAL A 68 -8.98 2.97 -4.16
N GLY A 69 -8.90 2.97 -2.83
CA GLY A 69 -7.80 3.59 -2.09
C GLY A 69 -6.43 3.02 -2.46
N GLY A 70 -6.33 1.70 -2.64
CA GLY A 70 -5.13 1.03 -3.15
C GLY A 70 -4.75 1.50 -4.56
N VAL A 71 -5.71 1.56 -5.49
CA VAL A 71 -5.48 2.06 -6.86
C VAL A 71 -5.06 3.52 -6.86
N LEU A 72 -5.69 4.37 -6.04
CA LEU A 72 -5.33 5.78 -5.90
C LEU A 72 -3.93 5.93 -5.29
N SER A 73 -3.56 5.10 -4.32
CA SER A 73 -2.21 5.08 -3.73
C SER A 73 -1.15 4.72 -4.77
N VAL A 74 -1.43 3.76 -5.66
CA VAL A 74 -0.56 3.47 -6.80
C VAL A 74 -0.45 4.69 -7.71
N ALA A 75 -1.59 5.25 -8.15
CA ALA A 75 -1.59 6.42 -9.01
C ALA A 75 -0.78 7.58 -8.42
N LEU A 76 -0.96 7.88 -7.13
CA LEU A 76 -0.19 8.89 -6.40
C LEU A 76 1.30 8.57 -6.37
N SER A 77 1.69 7.31 -6.09
CA SER A 77 3.09 6.89 -6.07
C SER A 77 3.78 7.09 -7.43
N TRP A 78 3.02 7.02 -8.53
CA TRP A 78 3.51 7.29 -9.88
C TRP A 78 3.44 8.78 -10.26
N LEU A 79 2.49 9.52 -9.69
CA LEU A 79 2.29 10.97 -9.92
C LEU A 79 3.29 11.84 -9.15
N ILE A 80 3.79 11.40 -7.99
CA ILE A 80 4.82 12.11 -7.19
C ILE A 80 6.21 12.06 -7.88
N ARG A 81 6.25 11.92 -9.21
CA ARG A 81 7.51 11.88 -9.96
C ARG A 81 8.23 13.22 -10.05
N PHE A 82 7.74 14.32 -9.46
CA PHE A 82 8.39 15.62 -9.60
C PHE A 82 8.30 16.46 -8.32
N ASP A 83 9.44 17.05 -7.99
CA ASP A 83 9.74 18.04 -6.93
C ASP A 83 9.73 17.57 -5.46
N ILE A 84 10.82 16.94 -5.02
CA ILE A 84 11.65 17.39 -3.88
C ILE A 84 13.12 17.10 -4.21
#